data_AF-A0A3P6SL34-F1
#
_entry.id   AF-A0A3P6SL34-F1
#
_cell.length_a   1.000
_cell.length_b   1.000
_cell.length_c   1.000
_cell.angle_alpha   90.00
_cell.angle_beta   90.00
_cell.angle_gamma   90.00
#
_symmetry.space_group_name_H-M   'P 1'
#
loop_
_entity.id
_entity.type
_entity.pdbx_description
1 polymer ?
#
loop_
_entity_poly.entity_id
_entity_poly.type
_entity_poly.pdbx_seq_one_letter_code
_entity_poly.pdbx_strand_id
1 'polypeptide(L)'
;MEGSMKRAPRSIYADIYVKEAHRIKGTPRVARPWRPKVIAWAGPAAFYPNRFYEPNAWYKSRITKPLLYPKMYVIDPDNHLLSLKERLAVPEIERYDIGFKKRNLLPIPSPLSESKSVPKLSRKIQSNYSRMRDDGVHTFIIVTIDLKAVEHWQLNIFHHFRIFDDLFHANVFFHNTQKMQLKWGSIGLYQGNLIDAADTSNKPDISIESLSGGFSSFVLLNLDGNPYDCDGEVVHWLVANIPDGKPVTDGTEIVPYLQVLPFKGTGYHRIVSLLLRHSEEVNLTQRKPKSLVLMDRILSVSQLYKEFEKQWSPSALSFAQASWDVSVNKALHKMGMKSPIYEYEYNPPVKMDQKEFPLKPQPFNLYLDQFRDPKEVHADLLKRRLQMRKINKNPEKPEYPDINYAEHKKNMPFWQHDNLMKENSGSGLYKALWDNPIS
;
A
#
# COMPACT_ATOMS: atom_id res chain seq x y z
N MET A 1 22.17 66.92 -6.44
CA MET A 1 22.72 65.59 -6.78
C MET A 1 22.32 64.63 -5.67
N GLU A 2 21.13 64.05 -5.77
CA GLU A 2 20.60 63.08 -4.80
C GLU A 2 21.01 61.67 -5.22
N GLY A 3 21.91 61.06 -4.46
CA GLY A 3 22.37 59.69 -4.66
C GLY A 3 21.41 58.69 -4.04
N SER A 4 20.60 58.04 -4.87
CA SER A 4 19.77 56.89 -4.51
C SER A 4 20.65 55.66 -4.18
N MET A 5 20.78 55.33 -2.89
CA MET A 5 21.40 54.08 -2.43
C MET A 5 20.43 52.91 -2.65
N LYS A 6 20.75 52.03 -3.61
CA LYS A 6 20.06 50.74 -3.80
C LYS A 6 20.27 49.85 -2.57
N ARG A 7 19.18 49.44 -1.91
CA ARG A 7 19.20 48.44 -0.82
C ARG A 7 19.43 47.04 -1.40
N ALA A 8 20.27 46.25 -0.73
CA ALA A 8 20.53 44.85 -1.06
C ALA A 8 19.26 43.97 -0.91
N PRO A 9 19.12 42.89 -1.69
CA PRO A 9 17.93 42.05 -1.67
C PRO A 9 17.81 41.30 -0.34
N ARG A 10 16.62 41.39 0.29
CA ARG A 10 16.26 40.60 1.48
C ARG A 10 15.75 39.23 1.06
N SER A 11 16.02 38.21 1.88
CA SER A 11 15.41 36.88 1.72
C SER A 11 13.90 36.94 2.00
N ILE A 12 13.09 36.46 1.07
CA ILE A 12 11.61 36.42 1.14
C ILE A 12 11.11 35.76 2.44
N TYR A 13 11.84 34.77 2.96
CA TYR A 13 11.50 34.09 4.22
C TYR A 13 11.55 34.99 5.47
N ALA A 14 12.42 36.01 5.50
CA ALA A 14 12.58 36.87 6.67
C ALA A 14 11.40 37.85 6.85
N ASP A 15 10.78 38.30 5.75
CA ASP A 15 9.66 39.24 5.79
C ASP A 15 8.32 38.55 6.14
N ILE A 16 8.22 37.23 5.97
CA ILE A 16 6.99 36.46 6.26
C ILE A 16 6.90 36.11 7.75
N TYR A 17 8.00 35.68 8.37
CA TYR A 17 7.99 35.08 9.72
C TYR A 17 8.36 36.05 10.86
N VAL A 18 8.91 37.23 10.57
CA VAL A 18 9.39 38.18 11.58
C VAL A 18 8.71 39.53 11.40
N LYS A 19 7.37 39.54 11.46
CA LYS A 19 6.59 40.77 11.25
C LYS A 19 6.59 41.74 12.44
N GLU A 20 6.97 41.32 13.64
CA GLU A 20 6.88 42.15 14.85
C GLU A 20 8.10 42.08 15.80
N ALA A 21 9.27 41.62 15.35
CA ALA A 21 10.47 41.73 16.17
C ALA A 21 11.05 43.15 16.07
N HIS A 22 10.53 44.06 16.90
CA HIS A 22 11.24 45.30 17.21
C HIS A 22 12.61 44.95 17.80
N ARG A 23 13.69 45.14 17.02
CA ARG A 23 15.05 45.08 17.55
C ARG A 23 15.16 46.10 18.68
N ILE A 24 15.25 45.61 19.92
CA ILE A 24 15.56 46.43 21.10
C ILE A 24 16.94 47.07 20.85
N LYS A 25 17.00 48.40 20.81
CA LYS A 25 18.21 49.20 20.50
C LYS A 25 19.25 49.22 21.66
N GLY A 26 19.30 48.19 22.49
CA GLY A 26 20.26 48.11 23.59
C GLY A 26 20.42 46.69 24.12
N THR A 27 21.67 46.28 24.38
CA THR A 27 21.96 45.04 25.11
C THR A 27 21.58 45.21 26.58
N PRO A 28 20.96 44.21 27.25
CA PRO A 28 20.62 44.31 28.66
C PRO A 28 21.91 44.46 29.49
N ARG A 29 22.00 45.54 30.28
CA ARG A 29 23.11 45.73 31.23
C ARG A 29 22.90 44.81 32.43
N VAL A 30 23.78 43.81 32.57
CA VAL A 30 23.88 43.01 33.79
C VAL A 30 24.40 43.91 34.91
N ALA A 31 23.63 44.04 36.00
CA ALA A 31 24.03 44.81 37.18
C ALA A 31 25.31 44.20 37.78
N ARG A 32 26.36 45.02 37.92
CA ARG A 32 27.59 44.60 38.61
C ARG A 32 27.40 44.72 40.12
N PRO A 33 27.82 43.73 40.94
CA PRO A 33 27.79 43.87 42.39
C PRO A 33 28.79 44.94 42.85
N TRP A 34 28.41 45.64 43.91
CA TRP A 34 29.12 46.74 44.54
C TRP A 34 30.56 46.36 44.94
N ARG A 35 31.55 47.18 44.56
CA ARG A 35 32.90 47.10 45.17
C ARG A 35 32.90 47.87 46.50
N PRO A 36 33.57 47.36 47.56
CA PRO A 36 33.78 48.14 48.76
C PRO A 36 34.76 49.29 48.51
N LYS A 37 34.44 50.45 49.08
CA LYS A 37 35.31 51.63 49.14
C LYS A 37 36.46 51.36 50.11
N VAL A 38 37.65 51.05 49.60
CA VAL A 38 38.89 51.24 50.36
C VAL A 38 39.79 52.11 49.50
N ILE A 39 39.85 53.39 49.88
CA ILE A 39 40.79 54.36 49.35
C ILE A 39 42.11 54.09 50.06
N ALA A 40 42.98 53.29 49.44
CA ALA A 40 44.38 53.28 49.81
C ALA A 40 45.01 54.55 49.23
N TRP A 41 45.20 55.54 50.10
CA TRP A 41 45.87 56.79 49.81
C TRP A 41 47.34 56.49 49.54
N ALA A 42 47.70 56.29 48.27
CA ALA A 42 49.09 56.24 47.84
C ALA A 42 49.51 57.69 47.53
N GLY A 43 50.48 58.21 48.28
CA GLY A 43 50.95 59.59 48.17
C GLY A 43 51.53 59.95 46.78
N PRO A 44 52.07 61.17 46.59
CA PRO A 44 52.45 61.73 45.29
C PRO A 44 53.46 60.89 44.48
N ALA A 45 54.11 59.91 45.10
CA ALA A 45 54.98 58.95 44.46
C ALA A 45 54.25 57.84 43.65
N ALA A 46 52.93 57.70 43.77
CA ALA A 46 52.14 56.69 43.04
C ALA A 46 51.78 57.08 41.60
N PHE A 47 52.07 58.33 41.20
CA PHE A 47 51.74 58.86 39.86
C PHE A 47 52.97 59.13 39.00
N TYR A 48 54.13 58.56 39.33
CA TYR A 48 55.26 58.55 38.39
C TYR A 48 55.02 57.50 37.30
N PRO A 49 55.01 57.85 35.99
CA PRO A 49 54.55 56.98 34.91
C PRO A 49 55.38 55.70 34.68
N ASN A 50 56.56 55.58 35.28
CA ASN A 50 57.59 54.61 34.87
C ASN A 50 58.17 53.78 36.02
N ARG A 51 57.36 53.38 37.02
CA ARG A 51 57.84 52.50 38.10
C ARG A 51 56.90 51.30 38.25
N PHE A 52 57.42 50.12 37.91
CA PHE A 52 56.79 48.78 37.94
C PHE A 52 56.05 48.35 36.66
N TYR A 53 56.87 48.01 35.66
CA TYR A 53 56.99 46.71 34.97
C TYR A 53 57.30 47.01 33.50
N GLU A 54 58.51 46.67 33.05
CA GLU A 54 58.68 46.34 31.63
C GLU A 54 57.59 45.31 31.31
N PRO A 55 56.81 45.49 30.23
CA PRO A 55 55.75 44.56 29.87
C PRO A 55 56.38 43.21 29.58
N ASN A 56 56.47 42.38 30.62
CA ASN A 56 57.17 41.12 30.58
C ASN A 56 56.35 40.23 29.64
N ALA A 57 56.94 39.86 28.50
CA ALA A 57 56.25 39.04 27.48
C ALA A 57 55.66 37.76 28.09
N TRP A 58 56.29 37.28 29.18
CA TRP A 58 55.86 36.14 29.98
C TRP A 58 54.52 36.35 30.72
N TYR A 59 54.15 37.59 31.06
CA TYR A 59 52.86 37.87 31.70
C TYR A 59 51.72 37.90 30.68
N LYS A 60 51.97 38.42 29.46
CA LYS A 60 51.00 38.36 28.34
C LYS A 60 50.76 36.92 27.86
N SER A 61 51.79 36.07 27.82
CA SER A 61 51.67 34.69 27.35
C SER A 61 50.83 33.79 28.26
N ARG A 62 50.69 34.10 29.56
CA ARG A 62 49.78 33.39 30.48
C ARG A 62 48.30 33.76 30.30
N ILE A 63 48.01 34.96 29.81
CA ILE A 63 46.63 35.43 29.60
C ILE A 63 46.12 34.98 28.23
N THR A 64 47.01 34.83 27.24
CA THR A 64 46.69 34.24 25.95
C THR A 64 46.64 32.72 26.06
N LYS A 65 45.61 32.16 26.71
CA LYS A 65 45.19 30.81 26.34
C LYS A 65 44.83 30.88 24.85
N PRO A 66 45.44 30.09 23.95
CA PRO A 66 44.88 29.97 22.62
C PRO A 66 43.44 29.52 22.82
N LEU A 67 42.48 30.35 22.42
CA LEU A 67 41.08 29.96 22.32
C LEU A 67 41.01 28.92 21.20
N LEU A 68 41.40 27.68 21.54
CA LEU A 68 41.10 26.50 20.76
C LEU A 68 39.59 26.30 20.96
N TYR A 69 38.82 27.00 20.14
CA TYR A 69 37.41 26.66 19.98
C TYR A 69 37.38 25.19 19.57
N PRO A 70 36.56 24.36 20.23
CA PRO A 70 36.38 22.99 19.77
C PRO A 70 36.00 23.07 18.29
N LYS A 71 36.69 22.29 17.44
CA LYS A 71 36.27 22.14 16.05
C LYS A 71 34.83 21.64 16.09
N MET A 72 33.89 22.51 15.79
CA MET A 72 32.48 22.17 15.70
C MET A 72 32.35 21.35 14.41
N TYR A 73 32.23 20.03 14.56
CA TYR A 73 31.83 19.17 13.46
C TYR A 73 30.33 19.37 13.28
N VAL A 74 29.94 19.96 12.14
CA VAL A 74 28.55 19.94 11.72
C VAL A 74 28.28 18.53 11.22
N ILE A 75 27.64 17.74 12.07
CA ILE A 75 27.10 16.44 11.67
C ILE A 75 25.85 16.74 10.86
N ASP A 76 25.94 16.61 9.53
CA ASP A 76 24.73 16.64 8.70
C ASP A 76 23.96 15.33 8.95
N PRO A 77 22.77 15.38 9.58
CA PRO A 77 22.01 14.18 9.92
C PRO A 77 21.65 13.34 8.69
N ASP A 78 21.56 13.99 7.53
CA ASP A 78 21.29 13.35 6.23
C ASP A 78 22.40 12.39 5.79
N ASN A 79 23.63 12.56 6.27
CA ASN A 79 24.77 11.70 5.94
C ASN A 79 24.88 10.46 6.86
N HIS A 80 24.15 10.44 7.97
CA HIS A 80 24.26 9.39 8.99
C HIS A 80 22.98 8.57 9.18
N LEU A 81 21.88 8.97 8.56
CA LEU A 81 20.63 8.24 8.57
C LEU A 81 20.41 7.60 7.20
N LEU A 82 20.13 6.30 7.19
CA LEU A 82 19.63 5.64 5.98
C LEU A 82 18.38 6.37 5.48
N SER A 83 18.38 6.71 4.20
CA SER A 83 17.23 7.29 3.53
C SER A 83 16.03 6.34 3.59
N LEU A 84 14.81 6.87 3.45
CA LEU A 84 13.61 6.01 3.41
C LEU A 84 13.70 4.96 2.29
N LYS A 85 14.32 5.33 1.16
CA LYS A 85 14.55 4.43 0.03
C LYS A 85 15.45 3.25 0.42
N GLU A 86 16.52 3.50 1.17
CA GLU A 86 17.43 2.44 1.63
C GLU A 86 16.80 1.57 2.71
N ARG A 87 15.99 2.14 3.60
CA ARG A 87 15.27 1.37 4.63
C ARG A 87 14.19 0.45 4.04
N LEU A 88 13.58 0.89 2.94
CA LEU A 88 12.57 0.13 2.21
C LEU A 88 13.17 -0.64 1.02
N ALA A 89 14.49 -0.60 0.82
CA ALA A 89 15.13 -1.27 -0.29
C ALA A 89 15.00 -2.77 -0.10
N VAL A 90 14.22 -3.40 -0.98
CA VAL A 90 14.20 -4.85 -1.12
C VAL A 90 15.48 -5.24 -1.87
N PRO A 91 16.20 -6.31 -1.46
CA PRO A 91 17.38 -6.76 -2.18
C PRO A 91 17.06 -6.99 -3.66
N GLU A 92 17.94 -6.52 -4.55
CA GLU A 92 17.82 -6.80 -5.97
C GLU A 92 18.12 -8.28 -6.21
N ILE A 93 17.10 -9.03 -6.61
CA ILE A 93 17.25 -10.45 -6.92
C ILE A 93 17.28 -10.62 -8.45
N GLU A 94 18.24 -11.39 -8.94
CA GLU A 94 18.31 -11.75 -10.36
C GLU A 94 17.04 -12.47 -10.78
N ARG A 95 16.46 -12.04 -11.92
CA ARG A 95 15.22 -12.60 -12.44
C ARG A 95 15.48 -13.47 -13.66
N TYR A 96 14.80 -14.60 -13.74
CA TYR A 96 14.93 -15.64 -14.75
C TYR A 96 13.64 -15.75 -15.58
N ASP A 97 13.76 -15.64 -16.90
CA ASP A 97 12.64 -15.86 -17.83
C ASP A 97 12.55 -17.35 -18.20
N ILE A 98 11.46 -18.00 -17.82
CA ILE A 98 11.20 -19.43 -18.10
C ILE A 98 10.31 -19.66 -19.33
N GLY A 99 9.82 -18.57 -19.95
CA GLY A 99 8.87 -18.63 -21.05
C GLY A 99 9.50 -18.76 -22.43
N PHE A 100 8.61 -18.74 -23.42
CA PHE A 100 9.03 -18.59 -24.81
C PHE A 100 9.59 -17.20 -25.07
N LYS A 101 10.53 -17.12 -26.01
CA LYS A 101 11.04 -15.84 -26.51
C LYS A 101 9.89 -14.97 -26.99
N LYS A 102 9.89 -13.69 -26.58
CA LYS A 102 8.86 -12.72 -26.93
C LYS A 102 8.68 -12.68 -28.46
N ARG A 103 7.43 -12.78 -28.91
CA ARG A 103 7.12 -12.59 -30.33
C ARG A 103 7.24 -11.13 -30.69
N ASN A 104 8.02 -10.84 -31.71
CA ASN A 104 7.98 -9.55 -32.39
C ASN A 104 6.74 -9.54 -33.29
N LEU A 105 5.54 -9.41 -32.71
CA LEU A 105 4.28 -9.40 -33.46
C LEU A 105 4.18 -8.21 -34.42
N LEU A 106 5.05 -7.21 -34.24
CA LEU A 106 5.47 -6.25 -35.23
C LEU A 106 6.98 -6.06 -35.04
N PRO A 107 7.78 -5.74 -36.08
CA PRO A 107 9.01 -5.03 -35.82
C PRO A 107 8.58 -3.77 -35.09
N ILE A 108 8.88 -3.65 -33.80
CA ILE A 108 9.22 -2.33 -33.27
C ILE A 108 10.34 -1.93 -34.22
N PRO A 109 10.16 -0.94 -35.11
CA PRO A 109 11.28 -0.48 -35.89
C PRO A 109 12.31 -0.12 -34.81
N SER A 110 13.45 -0.81 -34.79
CA SER A 110 14.65 -0.41 -34.03
C SER A 110 14.61 1.11 -33.94
N PRO A 111 14.56 1.73 -32.74
CA PRO A 111 14.10 3.11 -32.55
C PRO A 111 14.48 3.91 -33.76
N LEU A 112 13.51 4.14 -34.67
CA LEU A 112 13.80 4.45 -36.08
C LEU A 112 14.89 5.50 -36.06
N SER A 113 16.11 5.14 -36.50
CA SER A 113 17.26 6.03 -36.57
C SER A 113 16.78 7.33 -37.17
N GLU A 114 16.53 8.31 -36.29
CA GLU A 114 15.81 9.56 -36.54
C GLU A 114 15.04 9.58 -37.87
N SER A 115 14.06 8.68 -38.04
CA SER A 115 13.42 8.63 -39.36
C SER A 115 12.66 9.93 -39.54
N LYS A 116 13.05 10.65 -40.58
CA LYS A 116 12.51 11.93 -41.04
C LYS A 116 10.98 11.91 -41.29
N SER A 117 10.25 10.84 -40.95
CA SER A 117 8.82 10.62 -41.14
C SER A 117 7.96 11.01 -39.93
N VAL A 118 8.40 10.79 -38.68
CA VAL A 118 7.67 11.24 -37.47
C VAL A 118 7.55 12.77 -37.42
N PRO A 119 8.62 13.55 -37.64
CA PRO A 119 8.50 15.00 -37.76
C PRO A 119 7.75 15.43 -39.02
N LYS A 120 7.64 14.60 -40.07
CA LYS A 120 6.80 14.91 -41.25
C LYS A 120 5.32 14.69 -40.96
N LEU A 121 4.96 13.64 -40.21
CA LEU A 121 3.59 13.40 -39.78
C LEU A 121 3.15 14.48 -38.79
N SER A 122 3.99 14.83 -37.81
CA SER A 122 3.72 15.93 -36.89
C SER A 122 3.70 17.29 -37.59
N ARG A 123 4.59 17.54 -38.57
CA ARG A 123 4.55 18.76 -39.41
C ARG A 123 3.33 18.80 -40.34
N LYS A 124 2.86 17.67 -40.88
CA LYS A 124 1.59 17.61 -41.66
C LYS A 124 0.39 17.94 -40.79
N ILE A 125 0.38 17.42 -39.56
CA ILE A 125 -0.64 17.72 -38.55
C ILE A 125 -0.58 19.20 -38.15
N GLN A 126 0.63 19.76 -37.93
CA GLN A 126 0.83 21.18 -37.60
C GLN A 126 0.53 22.13 -38.78
N SER A 127 0.88 21.77 -40.02
CA SER A 127 0.60 22.61 -41.19
C SER A 127 -0.89 22.70 -41.51
N ASN A 128 -1.63 21.62 -41.26
CA ASN A 128 -3.09 21.63 -41.33
C ASN A 128 -3.69 22.49 -40.21
N TYR A 129 -3.06 22.52 -39.02
CA TYR A 129 -3.48 23.34 -37.88
C TYR A 129 -3.33 24.84 -38.13
N SER A 130 -2.25 25.29 -38.78
CA SER A 130 -2.03 26.70 -39.10
C SER A 130 -2.98 27.24 -40.17
N ARG A 131 -3.36 26.42 -41.16
CA ARG A 131 -4.26 26.81 -42.24
C ARG A 131 -5.72 27.02 -41.81
N MET A 132 -6.15 26.39 -40.72
CA MET A 132 -7.54 26.46 -40.23
C MET A 132 -7.73 27.52 -39.13
N ARG A 133 -6.67 28.15 -38.65
CA ARG A 133 -6.73 29.17 -37.58
C ARG A 133 -7.23 30.53 -38.11
N ASP A 134 -7.11 30.77 -39.41
CA ASP A 134 -7.55 31.99 -40.08
C ASP A 134 -9.09 32.04 -40.27
N ASP A 135 -9.78 30.90 -40.14
CA ASP A 135 -11.24 30.78 -40.34
C ASP A 135 -12.06 30.85 -39.02
N GLY A 136 -11.43 31.17 -37.89
CA GLY A 136 -12.13 31.38 -36.59
C GLY A 136 -12.72 30.12 -35.94
N VAL A 137 -12.58 28.94 -36.54
CA VAL A 137 -13.08 27.67 -35.99
C VAL A 137 -11.96 26.93 -35.26
N HIS A 138 -11.99 26.93 -33.93
CA HIS A 138 -11.14 26.05 -33.13
C HIS A 138 -11.46 24.58 -33.43
N THR A 139 -10.61 23.92 -34.21
CA THR A 139 -10.76 22.49 -34.53
C THR A 139 -9.87 21.68 -33.58
N PHE A 140 -10.48 20.85 -32.74
CA PHE A 140 -9.76 19.91 -31.87
C PHE A 140 -9.15 18.79 -32.72
N ILE A 141 -7.85 18.51 -32.54
CA ILE A 141 -7.21 17.35 -33.16
C ILE A 141 -7.64 16.11 -32.37
N ILE A 142 -8.46 15.27 -32.98
CA ILE A 142 -8.88 13.99 -32.38
C ILE A 142 -7.92 12.91 -32.84
N VAL A 143 -7.02 12.47 -31.96
CA VAL A 143 -6.24 11.25 -32.16
C VAL A 143 -7.11 10.06 -31.77
N THR A 144 -7.60 9.32 -32.76
CA THR A 144 -8.35 8.08 -32.54
C THR A 144 -7.38 6.92 -32.38
N ILE A 145 -7.28 6.38 -31.17
CA ILE A 145 -6.52 5.16 -30.88
C ILE A 145 -7.50 3.98 -30.96
N ASP A 146 -7.21 3.00 -31.81
CA ASP A 146 -7.96 1.75 -31.79
C ASP A 146 -7.52 0.89 -30.60
N LEU A 147 -8.29 0.97 -29.52
CA LEU A 147 -8.04 0.22 -28.29
C LEU A 147 -8.06 -1.30 -28.53
N LYS A 148 -8.72 -1.80 -29.57
CA LYS A 148 -8.76 -3.24 -29.87
C LYS A 148 -7.45 -3.77 -30.44
N ALA A 149 -6.63 -2.89 -31.03
CA ALA A 149 -5.35 -3.24 -31.61
C ALA A 149 -4.19 -3.17 -30.60
N VAL A 150 -4.41 -2.59 -29.41
CA VAL A 150 -3.39 -2.43 -28.38
C VAL A 150 -3.24 -3.73 -27.58
N GLU A 151 -2.01 -4.21 -27.43
CA GLU A 151 -1.72 -5.30 -26.52
C GLU A 151 -1.87 -4.80 -25.07
N HIS A 152 -2.85 -5.33 -24.35
CA HIS A 152 -3.12 -4.94 -22.96
C HIS A 152 -2.18 -5.62 -21.96
N TRP A 153 -1.27 -6.49 -22.40
CA TRP A 153 -0.40 -7.23 -21.52
C TRP A 153 0.72 -6.40 -20.91
N GLN A 154 0.73 -6.28 -19.58
CA GLN A 154 1.75 -5.54 -18.83
C GLN A 154 2.36 -6.39 -17.71
N LEU A 155 3.64 -6.74 -17.86
CA LEU A 155 4.38 -7.56 -16.88
C LEU A 155 4.40 -6.95 -15.47
N ASN A 156 4.47 -5.61 -15.38
CA ASN A 156 4.52 -4.90 -14.10
C ASN A 156 3.27 -5.14 -13.23
N ILE A 157 2.11 -5.37 -13.84
CA ILE A 157 0.87 -5.66 -13.11
C ILE A 157 1.02 -7.01 -12.39
N PHE A 158 1.55 -8.02 -13.06
CA PHE A 158 1.74 -9.35 -12.46
C PHE A 158 2.73 -9.34 -11.30
N HIS A 159 3.80 -8.54 -11.40
CA HIS A 159 4.72 -8.32 -10.29
C HIS A 159 4.07 -7.54 -9.13
N HIS A 160 3.24 -6.54 -9.42
CA HIS A 160 2.51 -5.80 -8.39
C HIS A 160 1.59 -6.72 -7.57
N PHE A 161 0.87 -7.62 -8.27
CA PHE A 161 0.01 -8.62 -7.64
C PHE A 161 0.75 -9.88 -7.17
N ARG A 162 2.08 -9.92 -7.27
CA ARG A 162 2.94 -11.04 -6.84
C ARG A 162 2.51 -12.40 -7.41
N ILE A 163 1.94 -12.42 -8.62
CA ILE A 163 1.40 -13.64 -9.24
C ILE A 163 2.50 -14.65 -9.53
N PHE A 164 3.64 -14.20 -10.08
CA PHE A 164 4.75 -15.10 -10.38
C PHE A 164 5.45 -15.61 -9.12
N ASP A 165 5.56 -14.74 -8.10
CA ASP A 165 6.19 -15.08 -6.82
C ASP A 165 5.53 -16.31 -6.20
N ASP A 166 4.19 -16.34 -6.22
CA ASP A 166 3.41 -17.40 -5.59
C ASP A 166 3.29 -18.65 -6.50
N LEU A 167 3.22 -18.48 -7.83
CA LEU A 167 3.15 -19.61 -8.77
C LEU A 167 4.48 -20.38 -8.92
N PHE A 168 5.60 -19.67 -9.01
CA PHE A 168 6.89 -20.24 -9.42
C PHE A 168 8.07 -19.86 -8.54
N HIS A 169 7.98 -18.82 -7.70
CA HIS A 169 9.02 -18.16 -6.88
C HIS A 169 9.38 -16.73 -7.35
N ALA A 170 9.85 -15.90 -6.41
CA ALA A 170 10.06 -14.45 -6.57
C ALA A 170 11.01 -14.03 -7.71
N ASN A 171 11.86 -14.95 -8.16
CA ASN A 171 12.89 -14.67 -9.17
C ASN A 171 12.46 -15.09 -10.57
N VAL A 172 11.29 -15.67 -10.73
CA VAL A 172 10.87 -16.28 -11.99
C VAL A 172 9.79 -15.43 -12.64
N PHE A 173 9.86 -15.27 -13.95
CA PHE A 173 8.79 -14.62 -14.72
C PHE A 173 8.73 -15.20 -16.13
N PHE A 174 7.69 -14.83 -16.88
CA PHE A 174 7.65 -15.08 -18.32
C PHE A 174 6.77 -14.05 -19.02
N HIS A 175 6.91 -13.99 -20.35
CA HIS A 175 6.06 -13.15 -21.20
C HIS A 175 4.94 -13.97 -21.84
N ASN A 176 3.74 -13.39 -21.90
CA ASN A 176 2.68 -13.94 -22.74
C ASN A 176 3.13 -13.89 -24.20
N THR A 177 3.20 -15.07 -24.82
CA THR A 177 3.54 -15.22 -26.24
C THR A 177 2.37 -15.73 -27.06
N GLN A 178 1.37 -16.34 -26.42
CA GLN A 178 0.16 -16.87 -27.05
C GLN A 178 -1.06 -16.10 -26.59
N LYS A 179 -1.98 -15.78 -27.50
CA LYS A 179 -3.26 -15.17 -27.11
C LYS A 179 -4.16 -16.23 -26.49
N MET A 180 -4.56 -15.99 -25.25
CA MET A 180 -5.57 -16.77 -24.53
C MET A 180 -6.63 -15.81 -24.02
N GLN A 181 -7.90 -16.15 -24.23
CA GLN A 181 -9.02 -15.45 -23.58
C GLN A 181 -9.93 -16.47 -22.92
N LEU A 182 -10.29 -16.18 -21.68
CA LEU A 182 -11.25 -16.97 -20.91
C LEU A 182 -12.45 -16.10 -20.59
N LYS A 183 -13.66 -16.59 -20.86
CA LYS A 183 -14.91 -15.83 -20.69
C LYS A 183 -16.00 -16.68 -20.05
N TRP A 184 -16.75 -16.08 -19.13
CA TRP A 184 -18.03 -16.57 -18.63
C TRP A 184 -19.14 -15.69 -19.21
N GLY A 185 -19.74 -16.14 -20.31
CA GLY A 185 -20.75 -15.34 -21.02
C GLY A 185 -20.18 -14.00 -21.50
N SER A 186 -20.62 -12.90 -20.89
CA SER A 186 -20.13 -11.55 -21.19
C SER A 186 -18.87 -11.13 -20.43
N ILE A 187 -18.49 -11.86 -19.37
CA ILE A 187 -17.41 -11.49 -18.45
C ILE A 187 -16.13 -12.20 -18.86
N GLY A 188 -15.11 -11.42 -19.22
CA GLY A 188 -13.78 -11.94 -19.54
C GLY A 188 -12.83 -11.90 -18.34
N LEU A 189 -11.90 -12.85 -18.31
CA LEU A 189 -10.75 -12.82 -17.41
C LEU A 189 -9.59 -12.10 -18.12
N TYR A 190 -9.12 -11.01 -17.51
CA TYR A 190 -8.10 -10.12 -18.07
C TYR A 190 -6.86 -10.04 -17.15
N GLN A 191 -6.58 -8.87 -16.58
CA GLN A 191 -5.39 -8.58 -15.77
C GLN A 191 -5.77 -7.87 -14.48
N GLY A 192 -6.40 -8.61 -13.56
CA GLY A 192 -6.83 -8.11 -12.26
C GLY A 192 -8.21 -7.46 -12.25
N ASN A 193 -9.04 -7.70 -13.27
CA ASN A 193 -10.45 -7.29 -13.21
C ASN A 193 -11.20 -8.08 -12.12
N LEU A 194 -12.27 -7.48 -11.59
CA LEU A 194 -13.14 -8.15 -10.63
C LEU A 194 -14.12 -9.09 -11.34
N ILE A 195 -14.30 -10.29 -10.80
CA ILE A 195 -15.31 -11.26 -11.21
C ILE A 195 -16.11 -11.73 -10.00
N ASP A 196 -17.40 -11.94 -10.18
CA ASP A 196 -18.25 -12.50 -9.13
C ASP A 196 -18.18 -14.03 -9.17
N ALA A 197 -18.14 -14.66 -8.00
CA ALA A 197 -18.08 -16.12 -7.94
C ALA A 197 -19.31 -16.76 -8.62
N ALA A 198 -20.49 -16.14 -8.53
CA ALA A 198 -21.74 -16.59 -9.12
C ALA A 198 -21.65 -16.77 -10.64
N ASP A 199 -20.95 -15.86 -11.33
CA ASP A 199 -20.77 -15.92 -12.78
C ASP A 199 -19.88 -17.09 -13.20
N THR A 200 -19.03 -17.56 -12.27
CA THR A 200 -18.17 -18.74 -12.47
C THR A 200 -18.87 -20.06 -12.15
N SER A 201 -20.19 -20.09 -11.96
CA SER A 201 -20.91 -21.34 -11.66
C SER A 201 -20.79 -22.39 -12.78
N ASN A 202 -20.75 -21.93 -14.03
CA ASN A 202 -20.62 -22.77 -15.23
C ASN A 202 -19.19 -22.73 -15.78
N LYS A 203 -18.82 -23.74 -16.60
CA LYS A 203 -17.51 -23.77 -17.27
C LYS A 203 -17.35 -22.54 -18.18
N PRO A 204 -16.16 -21.92 -18.25
CA PRO A 204 -15.91 -20.80 -19.15
C PRO A 204 -15.65 -21.26 -20.59
N ASP A 205 -15.89 -20.36 -21.53
CA ASP A 205 -15.43 -20.45 -22.90
C ASP A 205 -13.97 -19.99 -22.97
N ILE A 206 -13.10 -20.86 -23.47
CA ILE A 206 -11.67 -20.58 -23.62
C ILE A 206 -11.32 -20.57 -25.10
N SER A 207 -10.75 -19.45 -25.57
CA SER A 207 -10.15 -19.36 -26.89
C SER A 207 -8.63 -19.30 -26.77
N ILE A 208 -7.96 -20.20 -27.49
CA ILE A 208 -6.51 -20.35 -27.52
C ILE A 208 -6.06 -20.14 -28.97
N GLU A 209 -5.10 -19.24 -29.19
CA GLU A 209 -4.48 -19.03 -30.49
C GLU A 209 -3.70 -20.28 -30.93
N SER A 210 -3.92 -20.75 -32.16
CA SER A 210 -3.16 -21.86 -32.74
C SER A 210 -1.80 -21.42 -33.27
N LEU A 211 -0.77 -22.23 -33.01
CA LEU A 211 0.63 -21.87 -33.23
C LEU A 211 1.44 -22.94 -33.92
N SER A 212 0.76 -23.73 -34.75
CA SER A 212 1.29 -24.85 -35.51
C SER A 212 1.91 -25.94 -34.62
N GLY A 213 1.06 -26.87 -34.18
CA GLY A 213 1.46 -28.17 -33.65
C GLY A 213 1.79 -28.21 -32.15
N GLY A 214 1.83 -29.42 -31.62
CA GLY A 214 1.99 -29.71 -30.19
C GLY A 214 0.67 -29.67 -29.42
N PHE A 215 0.79 -29.63 -28.11
CA PHE A 215 -0.32 -29.67 -27.17
C PHE A 215 -0.21 -28.51 -26.16
N SER A 216 -1.33 -28.16 -25.56
CA SER A 216 -1.41 -27.20 -24.48
C SER A 216 -2.08 -27.82 -23.26
N SER A 217 -1.62 -27.46 -22.07
CA SER A 217 -2.26 -27.78 -20.80
C SER A 217 -2.74 -26.48 -20.16
N PHE A 218 -4.02 -26.46 -19.79
CA PHE A 218 -4.68 -25.31 -19.20
C PHE A 218 -4.95 -25.57 -17.71
N VAL A 219 -4.64 -24.58 -16.87
CA VAL A 219 -4.87 -24.62 -15.42
C VAL A 219 -5.63 -23.36 -14.99
N LEU A 220 -6.75 -23.53 -14.29
CA LEU A 220 -7.44 -22.48 -13.55
C LEU A 220 -7.28 -22.75 -12.05
N LEU A 221 -6.75 -21.79 -11.32
CA LEU A 221 -6.39 -21.94 -9.92
C LEU A 221 -6.66 -20.67 -9.10
N ASN A 222 -6.77 -20.82 -7.80
CA ASN A 222 -6.95 -19.75 -6.83
C ASN A 222 -5.76 -19.75 -5.88
N LEU A 223 -4.94 -18.69 -5.97
CA LEU A 223 -3.71 -18.55 -5.19
C LEU A 223 -3.99 -18.41 -3.69
N ASP A 224 -5.09 -17.73 -3.34
CA ASP A 224 -5.42 -17.37 -1.96
C ASP A 224 -6.49 -18.30 -1.36
N GLY A 225 -6.83 -19.38 -2.08
CA GLY A 225 -7.99 -20.23 -1.80
C GLY A 225 -7.78 -21.35 -0.80
N ASN A 226 -6.54 -21.60 -0.34
CA ASN A 226 -6.22 -22.73 0.53
C ASN A 226 -6.57 -22.40 2.00
N PRO A 227 -7.55 -23.09 2.62
CA PRO A 227 -7.91 -22.84 4.02
C PRO A 227 -7.11 -23.67 5.03
N TYR A 228 -6.25 -24.59 4.58
CA TYR A 228 -5.61 -25.58 5.45
C TYR A 228 -4.12 -25.33 5.66
N ASP A 229 -3.44 -24.84 4.64
CA ASP A 229 -2.00 -24.55 4.68
C ASP A 229 -1.70 -23.20 4.02
N CYS A 230 -0.57 -22.61 4.37
CA CYS A 230 -0.07 -21.40 3.72
C CYS A 230 0.48 -21.69 2.32
N ASP A 231 0.95 -22.93 2.08
CA ASP A 231 1.50 -23.36 0.80
C ASP A 231 0.47 -24.15 -0.02
N GLY A 232 0.50 -23.95 -1.34
CA GLY A 232 -0.31 -24.69 -2.30
C GLY A 232 -1.61 -23.98 -2.69
N GLU A 233 -1.95 -24.13 -3.96
CA GLU A 233 -3.05 -23.40 -4.59
C GLU A 233 -4.26 -24.33 -4.80
N VAL A 234 -5.47 -23.78 -4.73
CA VAL A 234 -6.68 -24.56 -5.03
C VAL A 234 -6.90 -24.59 -6.54
N VAL A 235 -6.82 -25.78 -7.14
CA VAL A 235 -7.06 -25.96 -8.57
C VAL A 235 -8.55 -26.12 -8.85
N HIS A 236 -9.09 -25.13 -9.55
CA HIS A 236 -10.48 -25.09 -10.00
C HIS A 236 -10.71 -25.94 -11.24
N TRP A 237 -9.76 -25.92 -12.19
CA TRP A 237 -9.87 -26.69 -13.43
C TRP A 237 -8.49 -27.03 -13.99
N LEU A 238 -8.27 -28.27 -14.41
CA LEU A 238 -7.03 -28.71 -15.07
C LEU A 238 -7.37 -29.60 -16.25
N VAL A 239 -7.01 -29.14 -17.45
CA VAL A 239 -7.15 -29.89 -18.70
C VAL A 239 -5.78 -30.03 -19.34
N ALA A 240 -5.33 -31.26 -19.52
CA ALA A 240 -4.04 -31.57 -20.14
C ALA A 240 -4.21 -31.94 -21.62
N ASN A 241 -3.12 -31.89 -22.38
CA ASN A 241 -3.02 -32.45 -23.73
C ASN A 241 -4.09 -31.92 -24.72
N ILE A 242 -4.43 -30.64 -24.65
CA ILE A 242 -5.33 -29.98 -25.60
C ILE A 242 -4.59 -29.86 -26.93
N PRO A 243 -5.07 -30.48 -28.04
CA PRO A 243 -4.40 -30.37 -29.32
C PRO A 243 -4.45 -28.94 -29.86
N ASP A 244 -3.37 -28.51 -30.52
CA ASP A 244 -3.30 -27.17 -31.11
C ASP A 244 -4.46 -26.91 -32.10
N GLY A 245 -5.12 -25.75 -31.98
CA GLY A 245 -6.24 -25.36 -32.83
C GLY A 245 -7.58 -26.05 -32.55
N LYS A 246 -7.66 -26.91 -31.53
CA LYS A 246 -8.90 -27.59 -31.10
C LYS A 246 -9.52 -26.94 -29.85
N PRO A 247 -10.82 -27.14 -29.60
CA PRO A 247 -11.45 -26.68 -28.38
C PRO A 247 -10.89 -27.42 -27.15
N VAL A 248 -11.00 -26.80 -25.98
CA VAL A 248 -10.52 -27.35 -24.70
C VAL A 248 -11.19 -28.69 -24.36
N THR A 249 -12.38 -28.97 -24.89
CA THR A 249 -13.11 -30.24 -24.73
C THR A 249 -12.36 -31.45 -25.27
N ASP A 250 -11.45 -31.26 -26.23
CA ASP A 250 -10.67 -32.34 -26.84
C ASP A 250 -9.45 -32.72 -26.01
N GLY A 251 -9.14 -31.94 -24.97
CA GLY A 251 -8.10 -32.26 -23.99
C GLY A 251 -8.56 -33.30 -22.97
N THR A 252 -7.60 -33.83 -22.22
CA THR A 252 -7.85 -34.75 -21.12
C THR A 252 -8.16 -33.96 -19.83
N GLU A 253 -9.40 -34.00 -19.35
CA GLU A 253 -9.80 -33.36 -18.08
C GLU A 253 -9.24 -34.15 -16.89
N ILE A 254 -8.26 -33.58 -16.20
CA ILE A 254 -7.58 -34.18 -15.04
C ILE A 254 -8.29 -33.78 -13.75
N VAL A 255 -8.47 -32.48 -13.54
CA VAL A 255 -9.23 -31.93 -12.41
C VAL A 255 -10.52 -31.35 -12.98
N PRO A 256 -11.71 -31.88 -12.60
CA PRO A 256 -12.96 -31.39 -13.14
C PRO A 256 -13.27 -29.98 -12.63
N TYR A 257 -13.90 -29.19 -13.49
CA TYR A 257 -14.25 -27.80 -13.20
C TYR A 257 -15.00 -27.65 -11.86
N LEU A 258 -14.53 -26.70 -11.06
CA LEU A 258 -15.16 -26.23 -9.84
C LEU A 258 -15.27 -24.71 -9.90
N GLN A 259 -16.45 -24.19 -9.58
CA GLN A 259 -16.70 -22.75 -9.43
C GLN A 259 -15.65 -22.10 -8.52
N VAL A 260 -15.35 -20.82 -8.71
CA VAL A 260 -14.43 -20.06 -7.86
C VAL A 260 -15.00 -19.92 -6.43
N LEU A 261 -14.18 -20.16 -5.39
CA LEU A 261 -14.64 -20.26 -3.98
C LEU A 261 -13.88 -19.31 -3.02
N PRO A 262 -14.02 -17.99 -3.14
CA PRO A 262 -13.52 -17.04 -2.15
C PRO A 262 -14.33 -17.15 -0.86
N PHE A 263 -13.67 -17.35 0.29
CA PHE A 263 -14.36 -17.52 1.56
C PHE A 263 -14.88 -16.19 2.12
N LYS A 264 -15.90 -16.26 2.99
CA LYS A 264 -16.46 -15.04 3.57
C LYS A 264 -15.44 -14.40 4.52
N GLY A 265 -15.08 -13.15 4.27
CA GLY A 265 -14.21 -12.36 5.13
C GLY A 265 -12.71 -12.53 4.89
N THR A 266 -12.29 -13.28 3.87
CA THR A 266 -10.88 -13.38 3.44
C THR A 266 -10.46 -12.29 2.45
N GLY A 267 -11.41 -11.50 1.95
CA GLY A 267 -11.14 -10.40 1.01
C GLY A 267 -11.18 -10.85 -0.45
N TYR A 268 -10.26 -10.31 -1.25
CA TYR A 268 -10.16 -10.62 -2.69
C TYR A 268 -9.17 -11.75 -2.93
N HIS A 269 -9.61 -12.77 -3.63
CA HIS A 269 -8.79 -13.90 -4.06
C HIS A 269 -8.30 -13.69 -5.49
N ARG A 270 -7.04 -14.02 -5.75
CA ARG A 270 -6.43 -13.95 -7.08
C ARG A 270 -6.66 -15.27 -7.83
N ILE A 271 -7.50 -15.19 -8.86
CA ILE A 271 -7.84 -16.32 -9.73
C ILE A 271 -6.98 -16.25 -10.97
N VAL A 272 -6.18 -17.28 -11.20
CA VAL A 272 -5.19 -17.32 -12.27
C VAL A 272 -5.56 -18.40 -13.26
N SER A 273 -5.50 -18.05 -14.54
CA SER A 273 -5.51 -18.98 -15.66
C SER A 273 -4.11 -19.06 -16.25
N LEU A 274 -3.51 -20.25 -16.24
CA LEU A 274 -2.17 -20.52 -16.75
C LEU A 274 -2.26 -21.48 -17.95
N LEU A 275 -1.55 -21.16 -19.02
CA LEU A 275 -1.40 -21.99 -20.21
C LEU A 275 0.06 -22.44 -20.34
N LEU A 276 0.24 -23.75 -20.38
CA LEU A 276 1.53 -24.41 -20.55
C LEU A 276 1.53 -25.11 -21.90
N ARG A 277 2.56 -24.91 -22.71
CA ARG A 277 2.68 -25.56 -24.02
C ARG A 277 3.77 -26.64 -23.97
N HIS A 278 3.55 -27.72 -24.70
CA HIS A 278 4.45 -28.87 -24.78
C HIS A 278 4.33 -29.60 -26.12
N SER A 279 5.36 -30.36 -26.48
CA SER A 279 5.43 -31.07 -27.77
C SER A 279 4.92 -32.51 -27.70
N GLU A 280 5.10 -33.17 -26.55
CA GLU A 280 4.74 -34.56 -26.29
C GLU A 280 3.59 -34.64 -25.30
N GLU A 281 2.75 -35.68 -25.40
CA GLU A 281 1.65 -35.88 -24.45
C GLU A 281 2.17 -36.10 -23.02
N VAL A 282 1.56 -35.41 -22.07
CA VAL A 282 1.95 -35.47 -20.66
C VAL A 282 0.92 -36.28 -19.87
N ASN A 283 1.39 -37.26 -19.10
CA ASN A 283 0.53 -38.08 -18.27
C ASN A 283 0.38 -37.47 -16.86
N LEU A 284 -0.75 -36.82 -16.60
CA LEU A 284 -1.10 -36.24 -15.30
C LEU A 284 -2.15 -37.06 -14.53
N THR A 285 -2.41 -38.31 -14.91
CA THR A 285 -3.48 -39.12 -14.31
C THR A 285 -3.34 -39.30 -12.79
N GLN A 286 -2.11 -39.31 -12.26
CA GLN A 286 -1.83 -39.40 -10.82
C GLN A 286 -2.29 -38.16 -10.03
N ARG A 287 -2.45 -37.01 -10.69
CA ARG A 287 -2.87 -35.74 -10.10
C ARG A 287 -4.39 -35.55 -10.08
N LYS A 288 -5.15 -36.55 -10.54
CA LYS A 288 -6.61 -36.53 -10.50
C LYS A 288 -7.10 -36.55 -9.04
N PRO A 289 -8.00 -35.65 -8.64
CA PRO A 289 -8.53 -35.64 -7.28
C PRO A 289 -9.28 -36.94 -7.02
N LYS A 290 -9.01 -37.56 -5.86
CA LYS A 290 -9.63 -38.85 -5.47
C LYS A 290 -11.08 -38.68 -5.05
N SER A 291 -11.39 -37.54 -4.44
CA SER A 291 -12.73 -37.18 -3.98
C SER A 291 -13.13 -35.78 -4.44
N LEU A 292 -14.36 -35.40 -4.12
CA LEU A 292 -14.88 -34.05 -4.39
C LEU A 292 -14.41 -33.02 -3.35
N VAL A 293 -13.67 -33.41 -2.31
CA VAL A 293 -13.26 -32.53 -1.21
C VAL A 293 -12.21 -31.50 -1.69
N LEU A 294 -12.22 -30.30 -1.10
CA LEU A 294 -11.24 -29.24 -1.45
C LEU A 294 -9.78 -29.67 -1.23
N MET A 295 -9.51 -30.46 -0.20
CA MET A 295 -8.17 -30.96 0.13
C MET A 295 -7.48 -31.64 -1.07
N ASP A 296 -8.21 -32.49 -1.79
CA ASP A 296 -7.67 -33.25 -2.92
C ASP A 296 -7.39 -32.38 -4.16
N ARG A 297 -7.81 -31.11 -4.14
CA ARG A 297 -7.61 -30.13 -5.21
C ARG A 297 -6.45 -29.17 -4.94
N ILE A 298 -5.86 -29.24 -3.76
CA ILE A 298 -4.70 -28.42 -3.40
C ILE A 298 -3.49 -29.02 -4.08
N LEU A 299 -2.87 -28.24 -4.96
CA LEU A 299 -1.68 -28.62 -5.69
C LEU A 299 -0.72 -27.45 -5.67
N SER A 300 0.57 -27.72 -5.46
CA SER A 300 1.61 -26.72 -5.63
C SER A 300 2.03 -26.68 -7.11
N VAL A 301 1.68 -25.60 -7.80
CA VAL A 301 1.99 -25.40 -9.22
C VAL A 301 3.51 -25.34 -9.45
N SER A 302 4.27 -24.78 -8.51
CA SER A 302 5.73 -24.72 -8.59
C SER A 302 6.35 -26.11 -8.60
N GLN A 303 5.92 -26.99 -7.69
CA GLN A 303 6.38 -28.38 -7.62
C GLN A 303 5.99 -29.15 -8.88
N LEU A 304 4.74 -29.01 -9.32
CA LEU A 304 4.25 -29.66 -10.53
C LEU A 304 5.02 -29.19 -11.78
N TYR A 305 5.28 -27.90 -11.89
CA TYR A 305 6.07 -27.34 -12.99
C TYR A 305 7.50 -27.87 -12.94
N LYS A 306 8.11 -28.01 -11.76
CA LYS A 306 9.47 -28.54 -11.62
C LYS A 306 9.61 -29.99 -12.09
N GLU A 307 8.59 -30.82 -11.85
CA GLU A 307 8.55 -32.20 -12.34
C GLU A 307 8.52 -32.28 -13.86
N PHE A 308 7.80 -31.37 -14.51
CA PHE A 308 7.61 -31.35 -15.97
C PHE A 308 8.40 -30.26 -16.68
N GLU A 309 9.41 -29.66 -16.04
CA GLU A 309 10.16 -28.49 -16.53
C GLU A 309 10.75 -28.68 -17.93
N LYS A 310 11.15 -29.91 -18.28
CA LYS A 310 11.70 -30.24 -19.59
C LYS A 310 10.65 -30.27 -20.70
N GLN A 311 9.41 -30.57 -20.36
CA GLN A 311 8.30 -30.75 -21.31
C GLN A 311 7.42 -29.50 -21.37
N TRP A 312 7.19 -28.83 -20.25
CA TRP A 312 6.31 -27.68 -20.12
C TRP A 312 7.04 -26.37 -20.22
N SER A 313 6.54 -25.50 -21.08
CA SER A 313 6.96 -24.10 -21.13
C SER A 313 5.72 -23.20 -21.03
N PRO A 314 5.68 -22.23 -20.09
CA PRO A 314 4.54 -21.34 -19.97
C PRO A 314 4.41 -20.42 -21.19
N SER A 315 3.21 -20.34 -21.74
CA SER A 315 2.93 -19.57 -22.96
C SER A 315 2.03 -18.35 -22.71
N ALA A 316 1.04 -18.49 -21.82
CA ALA A 316 0.11 -17.42 -21.51
C ALA A 316 -0.36 -17.49 -20.06
N LEU A 317 -0.61 -16.32 -19.49
CA LEU A 317 -1.16 -16.11 -18.17
C LEU A 317 -2.25 -15.05 -18.26
N SER A 318 -3.28 -15.19 -17.44
CA SER A 318 -4.22 -14.11 -17.16
C SER A 318 -4.76 -14.31 -15.76
N PHE A 319 -5.21 -13.24 -15.11
CA PHE A 319 -5.75 -13.34 -13.77
C PHE A 319 -6.87 -12.33 -13.54
N ALA A 320 -7.73 -12.64 -12.59
CA ALA A 320 -8.80 -11.78 -12.09
C ALA A 320 -8.82 -11.83 -10.56
N GLN A 321 -9.56 -10.92 -9.95
CA GLN A 321 -9.86 -10.93 -8.54
C GLN A 321 -11.30 -11.39 -8.33
N ALA A 322 -11.54 -12.22 -7.31
CA ALA A 322 -12.88 -12.65 -6.94
C ALA A 322 -13.12 -12.39 -5.45
N SER A 323 -14.32 -11.92 -5.10
CA SER A 323 -14.77 -11.76 -3.72
C SER A 323 -15.91 -12.71 -3.39
N TRP A 324 -16.10 -12.95 -2.08
CA TRP A 324 -17.18 -13.80 -1.60
C TRP A 324 -18.57 -13.32 -2.04
N ASP A 325 -19.41 -14.28 -2.40
CA ASP A 325 -20.83 -14.08 -2.60
C ASP A 325 -21.66 -15.25 -2.01
N VAL A 326 -22.98 -15.15 -2.12
CA VAL A 326 -23.92 -16.16 -1.59
C VAL A 326 -23.84 -17.49 -2.36
N SER A 327 -23.37 -17.48 -3.61
CA SER A 327 -23.28 -18.68 -4.44
C SER A 327 -22.17 -19.63 -3.94
N VAL A 328 -21.08 -19.08 -3.39
CA VAL A 328 -19.99 -19.84 -2.77
C VAL A 328 -20.53 -20.75 -1.67
N ASN A 329 -21.43 -20.24 -0.81
CA ASN A 329 -22.00 -21.04 0.27
C ASN A 329 -22.78 -22.24 -0.26
N LYS A 330 -23.54 -22.06 -1.36
CA LYS A 330 -24.27 -23.15 -2.00
C LYS A 330 -23.31 -24.19 -2.58
N ALA A 331 -22.20 -23.75 -3.19
CA ALA A 331 -21.19 -24.64 -3.73
C ALA A 331 -20.47 -25.45 -2.64
N LEU A 332 -20.07 -24.81 -1.54
CA LEU A 332 -19.45 -25.48 -0.39
C LEU A 332 -20.40 -26.50 0.26
N HIS A 333 -21.68 -26.15 0.42
CA HIS A 333 -22.67 -27.06 0.97
C HIS A 333 -22.92 -28.28 0.05
N LYS A 334 -22.90 -28.10 -1.28
CA LYS A 334 -22.95 -29.23 -2.24
C LYS A 334 -21.78 -30.19 -2.08
N MET A 335 -20.62 -29.69 -1.65
CA MET A 335 -19.43 -30.49 -1.34
C MET A 335 -19.45 -31.09 0.08
N GLY A 336 -20.52 -30.88 0.86
CA GLY A 336 -20.63 -31.37 2.23
C GLY A 336 -19.83 -30.55 3.26
N MET A 337 -19.30 -29.38 2.88
CA MET A 337 -18.54 -28.50 3.76
C MET A 337 -19.43 -27.41 4.35
N LYS A 338 -19.16 -27.03 5.60
CA LYS A 338 -19.75 -25.82 6.20
C LYS A 338 -19.01 -24.60 5.66
N SER A 339 -19.74 -23.54 5.32
CA SER A 339 -19.15 -22.30 4.82
C SER A 339 -18.38 -21.60 5.95
N PRO A 340 -17.03 -21.51 5.88
CA PRO A 340 -16.25 -20.82 6.89
C PRO A 340 -16.46 -19.31 6.80
N ILE A 341 -16.42 -18.64 7.95
CA ILE A 341 -16.49 -17.18 8.07
C ILE A 341 -15.22 -16.74 8.78
N TYR A 342 -14.49 -15.87 8.11
CA TYR A 342 -13.29 -15.24 8.64
C TYR A 342 -13.61 -13.81 9.04
N GLU A 343 -12.94 -13.32 10.08
CA GLU A 343 -12.98 -11.93 10.49
C GLU A 343 -11.53 -11.46 10.64
N TYR A 344 -11.26 -10.23 10.21
CA TYR A 344 -9.95 -9.64 10.36
C TYR A 344 -9.74 -9.24 11.82
N GLU A 345 -8.84 -9.95 12.50
CA GLU A 345 -8.42 -9.61 13.84
C GLU A 345 -7.33 -8.53 13.77
N TYR A 346 -7.66 -7.32 14.23
CA TYR A 346 -6.68 -6.25 14.35
C TYR A 346 -5.71 -6.56 15.48
N ASN A 347 -4.43 -6.21 15.27
CA ASN A 347 -3.44 -6.28 16.35
C ASN A 347 -3.95 -5.52 17.58
N PRO A 348 -3.83 -6.11 18.79
CA PRO A 348 -4.26 -5.44 20.00
C PRO A 348 -3.48 -4.13 20.16
N PRO A 349 -4.14 -3.04 20.62
CA PRO A 349 -3.45 -1.78 20.84
C PRO A 349 -2.34 -1.97 21.87
N VAL A 350 -1.17 -1.40 21.61
CA VAL A 350 -0.04 -1.43 22.56
C VAL A 350 -0.46 -0.71 23.84
N LYS A 351 -0.52 -1.46 24.94
CA LYS A 351 -0.79 -0.93 26.28
C LYS A 351 0.51 -0.75 27.04
N MET A 352 0.63 0.36 27.76
CA MET A 352 1.71 0.53 28.74
C MET A 352 1.42 -0.32 29.97
N ASP A 353 2.44 -0.73 30.72
CA ASP A 353 2.22 -1.39 32.00
C ASP A 353 1.51 -0.46 32.98
N GLN A 354 0.50 -0.98 33.67
CA GLN A 354 -0.24 -0.22 34.67
C GLN A 354 0.69 0.11 35.84
N LYS A 355 0.86 1.41 36.08
CA LYS A 355 1.54 1.95 37.27
C LYS A 355 0.49 2.46 38.25
N GLU A 356 0.71 2.20 39.53
CA GLU A 356 -0.13 2.78 40.59
C GLU A 356 -0.10 4.31 40.54
N PHE A 357 1.11 4.87 40.36
CA PHE A 357 1.32 6.31 40.21
C PHE A 357 2.15 6.62 38.96
N PRO A 358 1.51 6.99 37.83
CA PRO A 358 2.21 7.45 36.64
C PRO A 358 3.06 8.70 36.93
N LEU A 359 4.34 8.69 36.56
CA LEU A 359 5.26 9.83 36.75
C LEU A 359 4.78 11.10 36.03
N LYS A 360 4.14 10.94 34.88
CA LYS A 360 3.47 12.02 34.15
C LYS A 360 1.97 11.91 34.38
N PRO A 361 1.27 13.01 34.71
CA PRO A 361 -0.18 12.98 34.92
C PRO A 361 -0.86 12.46 33.65
N GLN A 362 -1.62 11.38 33.80
CA GLN A 362 -2.43 10.80 32.73
C GLN A 362 -3.91 11.13 32.94
N PRO A 363 -4.69 11.31 31.87
CA PRO A 363 -6.13 11.48 31.97
C PRO A 363 -6.76 10.22 32.59
N PHE A 364 -7.40 10.39 33.75
CA PHE A 364 -7.88 9.26 34.57
C PHE A 364 -8.85 8.35 33.81
N ASN A 365 -9.73 8.92 32.97
CA ASN A 365 -10.72 8.18 32.19
C ASN A 365 -10.01 7.26 31.19
N LEU A 366 -9.16 7.81 30.32
CA LEU A 366 -8.46 7.01 29.31
C LEU A 366 -7.48 6.02 29.94
N TYR A 367 -6.78 6.42 31.02
CA TYR A 367 -5.79 5.57 31.67
C TYR A 367 -6.45 4.38 32.37
N LEU A 368 -7.47 4.60 33.19
CA LEU A 368 -8.14 3.51 33.89
C LEU A 368 -8.95 2.64 32.92
N ASP A 369 -9.55 3.22 31.89
CA ASP A 369 -10.29 2.48 30.85
C ASP A 369 -9.40 1.48 30.10
N GLN A 370 -8.11 1.79 29.88
CA GLN A 370 -7.18 0.89 29.20
C GLN A 370 -7.00 -0.46 29.91
N PHE A 371 -7.13 -0.47 31.24
CA PHE A 371 -6.90 -1.63 32.10
C PHE A 371 -8.19 -2.26 32.64
N ARG A 372 -9.36 -1.74 32.28
CA ARG A 372 -10.62 -2.40 32.65
C ARG A 372 -10.75 -3.72 31.92
N ASP A 373 -11.27 -4.71 32.64
CA ASP A 373 -11.60 -6.00 32.06
C ASP A 373 -12.70 -5.83 31.01
N PRO A 374 -12.49 -6.30 29.77
CA PRO A 374 -13.48 -6.16 28.69
C PRO A 374 -14.85 -6.74 29.08
N LYS A 375 -14.87 -7.83 29.88
CA LYS A 375 -16.09 -8.48 30.34
C LYS A 375 -16.94 -7.57 31.23
N GLU A 376 -16.33 -6.83 32.13
CA GLU A 376 -17.03 -5.88 33.01
C GLU A 376 -17.60 -4.71 32.19
N VAL A 377 -16.80 -4.17 31.26
CA VAL A 377 -17.24 -3.11 30.36
C VAL A 377 -18.44 -3.56 29.51
N HIS A 378 -18.40 -4.78 28.97
CA HIS A 378 -19.53 -5.33 28.22
C HIS A 378 -20.77 -5.55 29.09
N ALA A 379 -20.60 -6.00 30.35
CA ALA A 379 -21.70 -6.15 31.30
C ALA A 379 -22.35 -4.80 31.64
N ASP A 380 -21.56 -3.76 31.85
CA ASP A 380 -22.05 -2.40 32.10
C ASP A 380 -22.81 -1.83 30.91
N LEU A 381 -22.28 -2.00 29.70
CA LEU A 381 -22.95 -1.57 28.47
C LEU A 381 -24.26 -2.32 28.25
N LEU A 382 -24.28 -3.64 28.50
CA LEU A 382 -25.51 -4.44 28.44
C LEU A 382 -26.54 -3.96 29.45
N LYS A 383 -26.14 -3.71 30.70
CA LYS A 383 -27.01 -3.20 31.76
C LYS A 383 -27.61 -1.85 31.38
N ARG A 384 -26.81 -0.91 30.89
CA ARG A 384 -27.28 0.40 30.40
C ARG A 384 -28.27 0.24 29.25
N ARG A 385 -27.96 -0.64 28.31
CA ARG A 385 -28.86 -0.92 27.19
C ARG A 385 -30.21 -1.48 27.64
N LEU A 386 -30.20 -2.40 28.60
CA LEU A 386 -31.42 -2.95 29.18
C LEU A 386 -32.23 -1.88 29.92
N GLN A 387 -31.59 -0.89 30.54
CA GLN A 387 -32.27 0.26 31.15
C GLN A 387 -32.91 1.18 30.11
N MET A 388 -32.29 1.36 28.94
CA MET A 388 -32.86 2.17 27.84
C MET A 388 -34.01 1.47 27.11
N ARG A 389 -34.05 0.14 27.14
CA ARG A 389 -35.07 -0.66 26.45
C ARG A 389 -36.44 -0.43 27.08
N LYS A 390 -37.45 -0.19 26.24
CA LYS A 390 -38.87 -0.23 26.64
C LYS A 390 -39.43 -1.61 26.32
N ILE A 391 -40.50 -2.02 27.00
CA ILE A 391 -41.11 -3.36 26.86
C ILE A 391 -41.32 -3.75 25.38
N ASN A 392 -41.79 -2.79 24.56
CA ASN A 392 -42.13 -3.02 23.16
C ASN A 392 -41.13 -2.43 22.15
N LYS A 393 -40.05 -1.77 22.59
CA LYS A 393 -39.12 -1.06 21.69
C LYS A 393 -37.67 -1.18 22.13
N ASN A 394 -36.82 -1.54 21.18
CA ASN A 394 -35.37 -1.47 21.34
C ASN A 394 -34.93 0.01 21.41
N PRO A 395 -33.80 0.29 22.09
CA PRO A 395 -33.24 1.63 22.10
C PRO A 395 -32.83 2.02 20.69
N GLU A 396 -33.31 3.18 20.23
CA GLU A 396 -32.97 3.76 18.93
C GLU A 396 -31.85 4.77 19.10
N LYS A 397 -30.87 4.72 18.19
CA LYS A 397 -29.74 5.64 18.20
C LYS A 397 -30.24 7.06 17.89
N PRO A 398 -29.83 8.08 18.67
CA PRO A 398 -30.19 9.46 18.37
C PRO A 398 -29.58 9.90 17.03
N GLU A 399 -30.31 10.75 16.30
CA GLU A 399 -29.88 11.26 14.99
C GLU A 399 -28.61 12.12 15.11
N TYR A 400 -28.53 12.93 16.18
CA TYR A 400 -27.40 13.81 16.45
C TYR A 400 -26.64 13.34 17.70
N PRO A 401 -25.28 13.33 17.67
CA PRO A 401 -24.48 12.98 18.83
C PRO A 401 -24.73 13.86 20.06
N ASP A 402 -25.00 15.15 19.86
CA ASP A 402 -25.39 16.08 20.92
C ASP A 402 -26.20 17.25 20.36
N ILE A 403 -27.48 17.31 20.73
CA ILE A 403 -28.41 18.36 20.31
C ILE A 403 -28.06 19.71 20.97
N ASN A 404 -27.53 19.68 22.20
CA ASN A 404 -27.21 20.86 23.00
C ASN A 404 -25.69 21.08 23.13
N TYR A 405 -24.94 20.81 22.07
CA TYR A 405 -23.47 20.85 22.05
C TYR A 405 -22.87 22.11 22.67
N ALA A 406 -23.42 23.28 22.35
CA ALA A 406 -22.89 24.56 22.83
C ALA A 406 -23.06 24.74 24.35
N GLU A 407 -24.13 24.20 24.93
CA GLU A 407 -24.41 24.27 26.36
C GLU A 407 -23.60 23.21 27.12
N HIS A 408 -23.62 21.97 26.65
CA HIS A 408 -22.87 20.87 27.26
C HIS A 408 -21.37 21.13 27.25
N LYS A 409 -20.82 21.69 26.17
CA LYS A 409 -19.39 22.06 26.09
C LYS A 409 -18.98 23.13 27.11
N LYS A 410 -19.90 24.02 27.52
CA LYS A 410 -19.64 25.06 28.52
C LYS A 410 -19.78 24.53 29.95
N ASN A 411 -20.77 23.67 30.18
CA ASN A 411 -21.17 23.26 31.52
C ASN A 411 -20.54 21.93 31.97
N MET A 412 -20.25 21.01 31.04
CA MET A 412 -19.72 19.68 31.36
C MET A 412 -18.18 19.66 31.27
N PRO A 413 -17.51 18.91 32.16
CA PRO A 413 -16.13 18.51 31.96
C PRO A 413 -15.94 17.78 30.62
N PHE A 414 -14.80 18.01 29.97
CA PHE A 414 -14.48 17.46 28.65
C PHE A 414 -14.72 15.95 28.54
N TRP A 415 -14.32 15.16 29.55
CA TRP A 415 -14.47 13.70 29.52
C TRP A 415 -15.93 13.23 29.57
N GLN A 416 -16.82 13.96 30.25
CA GLN A 416 -18.25 13.65 30.29
C GLN A 416 -18.89 13.96 28.95
N HIS A 417 -18.51 15.11 28.36
CA HIS A 417 -18.99 15.51 27.05
C HIS A 417 -18.52 14.55 25.95
N ASP A 418 -17.25 14.14 25.97
CA ASP A 418 -16.70 13.15 25.04
C ASP A 418 -17.38 11.77 25.17
N ASN A 419 -17.68 11.33 26.40
CA ASN A 419 -18.43 10.09 26.63
C ASN A 419 -19.86 10.19 26.07
N LEU A 420 -20.58 11.29 26.32
CA LEU A 420 -21.92 11.52 25.76
C LEU A 420 -21.90 11.45 24.23
N MET A 421 -20.93 12.13 23.60
CA MET A 421 -20.77 12.14 22.15
C MET A 421 -20.51 10.74 21.61
N LYS A 422 -19.62 9.96 22.24
CA LYS A 422 -19.28 8.59 21.83
C LYS A 422 -20.44 7.62 22.05
N GLU A 423 -21.16 7.76 23.15
CA GLU A 423 -22.36 6.98 23.48
C GLU A 423 -23.44 7.18 22.42
N ASN A 424 -23.85 8.43 22.18
CA ASN A 424 -24.90 8.77 21.22
C ASN A 424 -24.50 8.43 19.78
N SER A 425 -23.23 8.64 19.41
CA SER A 425 -22.72 8.28 18.08
C SER A 425 -22.47 6.78 17.90
N GLY A 426 -22.52 5.96 18.96
CA GLY A 426 -22.22 4.53 18.88
C GLY A 426 -20.77 4.24 18.47
N SER A 427 -19.84 5.10 18.86
CA SER A 427 -18.42 4.97 18.49
C SER A 427 -17.69 4.00 19.42
N GLY A 428 -16.80 3.19 18.85
CA GLY A 428 -15.99 2.23 19.59
C GLY A 428 -16.84 1.23 20.39
N LEU A 429 -16.60 1.16 21.70
CA LEU A 429 -17.28 0.25 22.62
C LEU A 429 -18.81 0.49 22.67
N TYR A 430 -19.24 1.75 22.53
CA TYR A 430 -20.65 2.13 22.60
C TYR A 430 -21.47 1.68 21.38
N LYS A 431 -20.82 1.16 20.32
CA LYS A 431 -21.50 0.50 19.21
C LYS A 431 -22.43 -0.62 19.71
N ALA A 432 -22.04 -1.32 20.77
CA ALA A 432 -22.83 -2.39 21.38
C ALA A 432 -24.18 -1.93 21.96
N LEU A 433 -24.35 -0.63 22.25
CA LEU A 433 -25.62 -0.07 22.72
C LEU A 433 -26.69 -0.08 21.62
N TRP A 434 -26.29 0.07 20.35
CA TRP A 434 -27.20 0.28 19.23
C TRP A 434 -27.25 -0.90 18.26
N ASP A 435 -26.10 -1.50 17.91
CA ASP A 435 -25.97 -2.37 16.73
C ASP A 435 -26.15 -3.88 17.01
N ASN A 436 -26.36 -4.30 18.26
CA ASN A 436 -26.46 -5.74 18.57
C ASN A 436 -27.93 -6.18 18.59
N PRO A 437 -28.48 -6.96 17.65
CA PRO A 437 -29.79 -7.57 17.87
C PRO A 437 -29.69 -8.58 19.01
N ILE A 438 -30.39 -8.33 20.13
CA ILE A 438 -30.71 -9.39 21.07
C ILE A 438 -31.88 -10.14 20.42
N SER A 439 -31.59 -11.03 19.50
CA SER A 439 -32.57 -11.95 18.92
C SER A 439 -32.71 -13.18 19.80
#